data_AF-A0A924YA85-F1
#
_entry.id   AF-A0A924YA85-F1
#
_cell.length_a   1.000
_cell.length_b   1.000
_cell.length_c   1.000
_cell.angle_alpha   90.00
_cell.angle_beta   90.00
_cell.angle_gamma   90.00
#
_symmetry.space_group_name_H-M   'P 1'
#
loop_
_entity.id
_entity.type
_entity.pdbx_description
1 polymer ?
#
loop_
_entity_poly.entity_id
_entity_poly.type
_entity_poly.pdbx_seq_one_letter_code
_entity_poly.pdbx_strand_id
1 'polypeptide(L)'
;MKPSRYFSLALVGIVLLSMALQAANTFARQGTLVCDAIHVDVAYERPQAFTLPVSGGMLPYDYTIVDSPDNGVLSGTEPDLTFTPDAGFIGTTAFNYSVSDADGASCEGTISISVYGPLHIEDATFYTNYETPINIFITITGGLPPNDYSFGEPAHGELIVTENLTYIPDAGFSGVDTFTISDTDALGSTTTATMTIHVSAPITVGSVSSLIAAINTANANTYPDTIILTPRTYSLTTAPANSATGLPFITSEIAIRGNGSTITRGTTSRFRFFRVMAAGQLTLENLTLSGGVAKGGNSRSGGGGLGAGGAIFNQGSVNLIGVTLTDNLALGGSSGVGTTNSAGGGIG
;
A
#
# COMPACT_ATOMS: atom_id res chain seq x y z
N MET A 1 -108.53 22.73 0.43
CA MET A 1 -107.39 23.08 1.31
C MET A 1 -106.19 22.22 0.90
N LYS A 2 -105.12 22.83 0.38
CA LYS A 2 -103.82 22.20 0.10
C LYS A 2 -102.91 22.37 1.33
N PRO A 3 -102.10 21.38 1.74
CA PRO A 3 -100.89 21.64 2.50
C PRO A 3 -99.65 21.68 1.60
N SER A 4 -98.77 22.60 1.98
CA SER A 4 -97.53 23.03 1.37
C SER A 4 -96.39 22.01 1.54
N ARG A 5 -95.50 21.93 0.54
CA ARG A 5 -94.21 21.25 0.61
C ARG A 5 -93.20 22.16 1.34
N TYR A 6 -92.53 21.62 2.36
CA TYR A 6 -91.20 22.10 2.76
C TYR A 6 -90.27 20.90 2.88
N PHE A 7 -89.59 20.59 1.78
CA PHE A 7 -88.39 19.75 1.82
C PHE A 7 -87.26 20.61 2.41
N SER A 8 -86.75 20.19 3.56
CA SER A 8 -85.69 20.91 4.28
C SER A 8 -84.39 20.92 3.47
N LEU A 9 -84.00 22.11 3.01
CA LEU A 9 -82.70 22.39 2.39
C LEU A 9 -81.51 22.13 3.34
N ALA A 10 -81.77 22.02 4.65
CA ALA A 10 -80.71 21.89 5.67
C ALA A 10 -80.08 20.48 5.73
N LEU A 11 -80.82 19.43 5.33
CA LEU A 11 -80.30 18.05 5.39
C LEU A 11 -79.37 17.72 4.20
N VAL A 12 -79.59 18.37 3.05
CA VAL A 12 -78.74 18.21 1.85
C VAL A 12 -77.41 18.96 2.01
N GLY A 13 -77.41 20.12 2.68
CA GLY A 13 -76.20 20.91 2.95
C GLY A 13 -75.23 20.26 3.94
N ILE A 14 -75.72 19.54 4.96
CA ILE A 14 -74.89 18.87 5.97
C ILE A 14 -74.22 17.60 5.41
N VAL A 15 -74.90 16.87 4.53
CA VAL A 15 -74.32 15.68 3.87
C VAL A 15 -73.23 16.09 2.87
N LEU A 16 -73.45 17.13 2.07
CA LEU A 16 -72.43 17.68 1.14
C LEU A 16 -71.21 18.26 1.88
N LEU A 17 -71.41 18.95 3.01
CA LEU A 17 -70.31 19.49 3.81
C LEU A 17 -69.52 18.37 4.54
N SER A 18 -70.20 17.31 5.00
CA SER A 18 -69.53 16.14 5.61
C SER A 18 -68.74 15.32 4.59
N MET A 19 -69.25 15.14 3.36
CA MET A 19 -68.54 14.47 2.28
C MET A 19 -67.35 15.28 1.76
N ALA A 20 -67.49 16.61 1.68
CA ALA A 20 -66.38 17.50 1.31
C ALA A 20 -65.29 17.55 2.41
N LEU A 21 -65.67 17.49 3.69
CA LEU A 21 -64.73 17.47 4.81
C LEU A 21 -64.07 16.08 4.97
N GLN A 22 -64.77 14.99 4.67
CA GLN A 22 -64.20 13.63 4.60
C GLN A 22 -63.22 13.50 3.43
N ALA A 23 -63.58 14.03 2.24
CA ALA A 23 -62.73 14.05 1.06
C ALA A 23 -61.46 14.91 1.26
N ALA A 24 -61.59 16.09 1.88
CA ALA A 24 -60.47 16.95 2.21
C ALA A 24 -59.55 16.35 3.29
N ASN A 25 -60.08 15.59 4.25
CA ASN A 25 -59.28 14.87 5.25
C ASN A 25 -58.60 13.60 4.71
N THR A 26 -59.15 12.95 3.68
CA THR A 26 -58.44 11.89 2.94
C THR A 26 -57.32 12.46 2.06
N PHE A 27 -57.56 13.59 1.40
CA PHE A 27 -56.53 14.30 0.61
C PHE A 27 -55.34 14.75 1.47
N ALA A 28 -55.61 15.19 2.72
CA ALA A 28 -54.57 15.59 3.65
C ALA A 28 -53.73 14.43 4.24
N ARG A 29 -54.12 13.16 4.02
CA ARG A 29 -53.49 11.98 4.63
C ARG A 29 -52.58 11.19 3.68
N GLN A 30 -52.63 11.45 2.36
CA GLN A 30 -51.91 10.65 1.35
C GLN A 30 -50.50 11.13 1.03
N GLY A 31 -50.09 12.33 1.47
CA GLY A 31 -48.76 12.87 1.18
C GLY A 31 -48.58 13.19 -0.31
N THR A 32 -47.68 14.13 -0.62
CA THR A 32 -47.34 14.45 -2.02
C THR A 32 -46.65 13.23 -2.65
N LEU A 33 -46.99 12.92 -3.91
CA LEU A 33 -46.30 11.89 -4.68
C LEU A 33 -44.83 12.29 -4.89
N VAL A 34 -43.91 11.41 -4.51
CA VAL A 34 -42.45 11.63 -4.59
C VAL A 34 -41.77 10.42 -5.23
N CYS A 35 -40.94 10.71 -6.23
CA CYS A 35 -40.07 9.76 -6.90
C CYS A 35 -38.64 10.08 -6.43
N ASP A 36 -38.01 9.15 -5.73
CA ASP A 36 -36.66 9.36 -5.21
C ASP A 36 -35.60 8.97 -6.23
N ALA A 37 -34.46 9.66 -6.19
CA ALA A 37 -33.27 9.22 -6.90
C ALA A 37 -32.55 8.12 -6.10
N ILE A 38 -32.07 7.09 -6.79
CA ILE A 38 -31.22 6.05 -6.17
C ILE A 38 -29.95 5.82 -6.96
N HIS A 39 -28.95 5.28 -6.25
CA HIS A 39 -27.72 4.77 -6.83
C HIS A 39 -27.76 3.24 -6.83
N VAL A 40 -27.35 2.63 -7.94
CA VAL A 40 -27.25 1.17 -8.08
C VAL A 40 -25.81 0.83 -8.45
N ASP A 41 -25.14 0.10 -7.57
CA ASP A 41 -23.81 -0.45 -7.83
C ASP A 41 -23.93 -1.81 -8.53
N VAL A 42 -23.15 -2.00 -9.59
CA VAL A 42 -23.24 -3.16 -10.47
C VAL A 42 -21.85 -3.76 -10.66
N ALA A 43 -21.74 -5.07 -10.44
CA ALA A 43 -20.50 -5.80 -10.66
C ALA A 43 -20.27 -5.99 -12.16
N TYR A 44 -18.99 -6.04 -12.56
CA TYR A 44 -18.59 -6.23 -13.95
C TYR A 44 -19.32 -7.39 -14.62
N GLU A 45 -20.02 -7.09 -15.73
CA GLU A 45 -20.78 -8.05 -16.54
C GLU A 45 -21.85 -8.87 -15.77
N ARG A 46 -22.32 -8.38 -14.62
CA ARG A 46 -23.35 -9.04 -13.83
C ARG A 46 -24.64 -8.22 -13.80
N PRO A 47 -25.79 -8.79 -14.19
CA PRO A 47 -27.07 -8.12 -14.04
C PRO A 47 -27.38 -7.80 -12.58
N GLN A 48 -27.95 -6.62 -12.33
CA GLN A 48 -28.33 -6.15 -11.00
C GLN A 48 -29.81 -5.77 -10.98
N ALA A 49 -30.56 -6.38 -10.07
CA ALA A 49 -31.96 -6.07 -9.83
C ALA A 49 -32.11 -4.90 -8.84
N PHE A 50 -33.13 -4.08 -9.06
CA PHE A 50 -33.52 -2.96 -8.19
C PHE A 50 -35.01 -2.63 -8.39
N THR A 51 -35.57 -1.86 -7.46
CA THR A 51 -36.97 -1.42 -7.50
C THR A 51 -37.03 0.10 -7.62
N LEU A 52 -37.86 0.63 -8.52
CA LEU A 52 -38.10 2.06 -8.67
C LEU A 52 -38.83 2.61 -7.43
N PRO A 53 -38.22 3.54 -6.68
CA PRO A 53 -38.80 4.02 -5.44
C PRO A 53 -39.92 5.03 -5.72
N VAL A 54 -41.02 4.90 -5.00
CA VAL A 54 -42.07 5.93 -4.98
C VAL A 54 -42.71 5.96 -3.59
N SER A 55 -43.10 7.14 -3.14
CA SER A 55 -43.81 7.33 -1.88
C SER A 55 -44.86 8.44 -1.97
N GLY A 56 -45.84 8.41 -1.07
CA GLY A 56 -46.98 9.35 -1.08
C GLY A 56 -47.97 9.11 -2.25
N GLY A 57 -48.93 10.01 -2.45
CA GLY A 57 -49.93 9.89 -3.53
C GLY A 57 -50.98 8.79 -3.31
N MET A 58 -51.82 8.58 -4.32
CA MET A 58 -52.89 7.58 -4.29
C MET A 58 -52.64 6.39 -5.22
N LEU A 59 -52.62 5.18 -4.66
CA LEU A 59 -52.55 3.93 -5.44
C LEU A 59 -53.77 3.74 -6.37
N PRO A 60 -53.62 3.02 -7.50
CA PRO A 60 -52.39 2.41 -8.01
C PRO A 60 -51.43 3.42 -8.63
N TYR A 61 -50.15 3.06 -8.66
CA TYR A 61 -49.13 3.80 -9.41
C TYR A 61 -49.00 3.25 -10.82
N ASP A 62 -48.81 4.14 -11.78
CA ASP A 62 -48.47 3.81 -13.16
C ASP A 62 -47.07 4.35 -13.46
N TYR A 63 -46.16 3.46 -13.83
CA TYR A 63 -44.74 3.76 -14.04
C TYR A 63 -44.45 3.91 -15.52
N THR A 64 -43.56 4.82 -15.87
CA THR A 64 -43.06 4.98 -17.23
C THR A 64 -41.57 5.27 -17.21
N ILE A 65 -40.80 4.46 -17.92
CA ILE A 65 -39.39 4.76 -18.22
C ILE A 65 -39.34 5.86 -19.28
N VAL A 66 -38.73 6.99 -18.94
CA VAL A 66 -38.67 8.19 -19.79
C VAL A 66 -37.63 8.01 -20.88
N ASP A 67 -36.48 7.47 -20.51
CA ASP A 67 -35.33 7.18 -21.36
C ASP A 67 -34.64 5.89 -20.91
N SER A 68 -33.96 5.20 -21.83
CA SER A 68 -33.14 4.03 -21.50
C SER A 68 -31.75 4.45 -21.06
N PRO A 69 -31.09 3.72 -20.13
CA PRO A 69 -29.71 3.98 -19.81
C PRO A 69 -28.80 3.74 -21.02
N ASP A 70 -27.77 4.57 -21.17
CA ASP A 70 -26.68 4.30 -22.10
C ASP A 70 -25.83 3.12 -21.58
N ASN A 71 -25.24 2.32 -22.48
CA ASN A 71 -24.30 1.24 -22.13
C ASN A 71 -24.88 0.09 -21.27
N GLY A 72 -26.15 -0.22 -21.48
CA GLY A 72 -26.79 -1.41 -20.94
C GLY A 72 -28.26 -1.50 -21.32
N VAL A 73 -28.91 -2.56 -20.85
CA VAL A 73 -30.32 -2.84 -21.13
C VAL A 73 -31.10 -3.11 -19.85
N LEU A 74 -32.32 -2.57 -19.79
CA LEU A 74 -33.30 -2.85 -18.74
C LEU A 74 -34.19 -4.03 -19.15
N SER A 75 -34.52 -4.88 -18.19
CA SER A 75 -35.48 -5.98 -18.34
C SER A 75 -36.32 -6.12 -17.06
N GLY A 76 -37.45 -6.82 -17.14
CA GLY A 76 -38.40 -6.96 -16.03
C GLY A 76 -39.71 -6.21 -16.27
N THR A 77 -40.42 -5.91 -15.19
CA THR A 77 -41.68 -5.15 -15.20
C THR A 77 -41.70 -4.19 -14.03
N GLU A 78 -42.00 -2.93 -14.28
CA GLU A 78 -42.01 -1.89 -13.27
C GLU A 78 -42.94 -2.26 -12.09
N PRO A 79 -42.55 -1.92 -10.85
CA PRO A 79 -41.34 -1.16 -10.47
C PRO A 79 -40.05 -2.00 -10.39
N ASP A 80 -40.12 -3.32 -10.58
CA ASP A 80 -39.00 -4.23 -10.36
C ASP A 80 -38.24 -4.50 -11.68
N LEU A 81 -37.06 -3.89 -11.80
CA LEU A 81 -36.24 -3.94 -13.01
C LEU A 81 -34.89 -4.59 -12.74
N THR A 82 -34.29 -5.09 -13.80
CA THR A 82 -32.91 -5.59 -13.81
C THR A 82 -32.13 -4.87 -14.89
N PHE A 83 -31.05 -4.22 -14.49
CA PHE A 83 -30.07 -3.64 -15.42
C PHE A 83 -29.00 -4.67 -15.75
N THR A 84 -28.72 -4.86 -17.04
CA THR A 84 -27.59 -5.64 -17.53
C THR A 84 -26.64 -4.71 -18.28
N PRO A 85 -25.39 -4.52 -17.82
CA PRO A 85 -24.42 -3.67 -18.52
C PRO A 85 -24.06 -4.27 -19.88
N ASP A 86 -23.71 -3.41 -20.83
CA ASP A 86 -23.12 -3.86 -22.09
C ASP A 86 -21.78 -4.57 -21.84
N ALA A 87 -21.42 -5.54 -22.68
CA ALA A 87 -20.19 -6.30 -22.53
C ALA A 87 -18.96 -5.37 -22.49
N GLY A 88 -18.09 -5.57 -21.50
CA GLY A 88 -16.92 -4.73 -21.27
C GLY A 88 -17.16 -3.32 -20.73
N PHE A 89 -18.40 -2.90 -20.47
CA PHE A 89 -18.67 -1.57 -19.94
C PHE A 89 -18.23 -1.44 -18.47
N ILE A 90 -17.47 -0.38 -18.18
CA ILE A 90 -17.06 0.05 -16.84
C ILE A 90 -17.25 1.57 -16.80
N GLY A 91 -17.93 2.06 -15.78
CA GLY A 91 -18.25 3.48 -15.64
C GLY A 91 -19.68 3.71 -15.20
N THR A 92 -20.17 4.92 -15.41
CA THR A 92 -21.48 5.35 -14.92
C THR A 92 -22.48 5.53 -16.05
N THR A 93 -23.75 5.16 -15.80
CA THR A 93 -24.89 5.48 -16.66
C THR A 93 -26.09 5.89 -15.81
N ALA A 94 -27.13 6.43 -16.42
CA ALA A 94 -28.35 6.82 -15.72
C ALA A 94 -29.56 6.77 -16.65
N PHE A 95 -30.75 6.73 -16.05
CA PHE A 95 -32.02 6.91 -16.75
C PHE A 95 -33.06 7.54 -15.83
N ASN A 96 -34.11 8.13 -16.39
CA ASN A 96 -35.21 8.71 -15.66
C ASN A 96 -36.48 7.85 -15.77
N TYR A 97 -37.27 7.87 -14.70
CA TYR A 97 -38.59 7.28 -14.67
C TYR A 97 -39.60 8.33 -14.17
N SER A 98 -40.83 8.21 -14.63
CA SER A 98 -41.96 8.97 -14.11
C SER A 98 -42.98 8.02 -13.49
N VAL A 99 -43.67 8.51 -12.47
CA VAL A 99 -44.78 7.78 -11.85
C VAL A 99 -45.97 8.71 -11.81
N SER A 100 -47.13 8.18 -12.20
CA SER A 100 -48.43 8.84 -11.97
C SER A 100 -49.28 8.05 -11.00
N ASP A 101 -50.08 8.75 -10.21
CA ASP A 101 -50.98 8.17 -9.22
C ASP A 101 -52.44 8.18 -9.71
N ALA A 102 -53.33 7.56 -8.95
CA ALA A 102 -54.75 7.43 -9.31
C ALA A 102 -55.51 8.78 -9.36
N ASP A 103 -54.98 9.83 -8.75
CA ASP A 103 -55.53 11.19 -8.77
C ASP A 103 -54.92 12.06 -9.89
N GLY A 104 -53.96 11.50 -10.65
CA GLY A 104 -53.29 12.15 -11.77
C GLY A 104 -52.13 13.06 -11.36
N ALA A 105 -51.65 12.98 -10.12
CA ALA A 105 -50.38 13.59 -9.75
C ALA A 105 -49.23 12.83 -10.42
N SER A 106 -48.15 13.53 -10.78
CA SER A 106 -46.95 12.92 -11.36
C SER A 106 -45.67 13.38 -10.67
N CYS A 107 -44.68 12.49 -10.62
CA CYS A 107 -43.31 12.80 -10.23
C CYS A 107 -42.31 12.16 -11.21
N GLU A 108 -41.07 12.64 -11.16
CA GLU A 108 -39.94 12.07 -11.90
C GLU A 108 -38.79 11.78 -10.92
N GLY A 109 -38.09 10.67 -11.16
CA GLY A 109 -36.88 10.30 -10.42
C GLY A 109 -35.79 9.83 -11.38
N THR A 110 -34.54 9.85 -10.90
CA THR A 110 -33.36 9.43 -11.67
C THR A 110 -32.73 8.22 -11.01
N ILE A 111 -32.45 7.18 -11.80
CA ILE A 111 -31.64 6.04 -11.39
C ILE A 111 -30.23 6.25 -11.93
N SER A 112 -29.26 6.39 -11.04
CA SER A 112 -27.84 6.43 -11.39
C SER A 112 -27.21 5.06 -11.15
N ILE A 113 -26.36 4.61 -12.06
CA ILE A 113 -25.79 3.27 -12.05
C ILE A 113 -24.27 3.39 -12.20
N SER A 114 -23.53 2.73 -11.32
CA SER A 114 -22.07 2.58 -11.44
C SER A 114 -21.72 1.12 -11.70
N VAL A 115 -21.03 0.85 -12.80
CA VAL A 115 -20.50 -0.47 -13.14
C VAL A 115 -19.02 -0.51 -12.79
N TYR A 116 -18.66 -1.35 -11.82
CA TYR A 116 -17.30 -1.50 -11.32
C TYR A 116 -16.54 -2.54 -12.14
N GLY A 117 -15.24 -2.31 -12.34
CA GLY A 117 -14.36 -3.26 -13.03
C GLY A 117 -14.16 -4.55 -12.22
N PRO A 118 -13.63 -5.62 -12.84
CA PRO A 118 -13.41 -6.89 -12.15
C PRO A 118 -12.42 -6.71 -10.99
N LEU A 119 -12.76 -7.26 -9.83
CA LEU A 119 -11.85 -7.31 -8.68
C LEU A 119 -10.65 -8.19 -9.02
N HIS A 120 -9.45 -7.64 -8.87
CA HIS A 120 -8.21 -8.31 -9.22
C HIS A 120 -7.08 -8.01 -8.24
N ILE A 121 -6.33 -9.05 -7.86
CA ILE A 121 -5.10 -8.97 -7.08
C ILE A 121 -3.99 -9.62 -7.90
N GLU A 122 -2.84 -8.96 -7.99
CA GLU A 122 -1.66 -9.52 -8.67
C GLU A 122 -0.88 -10.48 -7.76
N ASP A 123 -0.36 -11.56 -8.34
CA ASP A 123 0.70 -12.34 -7.71
C ASP A 123 1.94 -11.45 -7.50
N ALA A 124 2.62 -11.59 -6.37
CA ALA A 124 3.81 -10.79 -6.06
C ALA A 124 4.91 -11.61 -5.42
N THR A 125 6.15 -11.14 -5.61
CA THR A 125 7.36 -11.75 -5.04
C THR A 125 8.11 -10.75 -4.17
N PHE A 126 8.46 -11.17 -2.95
CA PHE A 126 9.18 -10.37 -1.96
C PHE A 126 10.49 -11.05 -1.58
N TYR A 127 11.47 -10.25 -1.17
CA TYR A 127 12.79 -10.72 -0.75
C TYR A 127 13.13 -10.12 0.60
N THR A 128 13.56 -10.95 1.54
CA THR A 128 14.01 -10.49 2.84
C THR A 128 15.31 -11.17 3.26
N ASN A 129 16.03 -10.49 4.14
CA ASN A 129 17.20 -11.03 4.81
C ASN A 129 16.82 -12.19 5.72
N TYR A 130 17.81 -13.05 6.00
CA TYR A 130 17.70 -14.14 6.96
C TYR A 130 17.16 -13.62 8.31
N GLU A 131 16.13 -14.27 8.86
CA GLU A 131 15.49 -13.93 10.13
C GLU A 131 15.10 -12.44 10.26
N THR A 132 14.72 -11.80 9.14
CA THR A 132 14.34 -10.39 9.11
C THR A 132 12.88 -10.25 8.68
N PRO A 133 12.02 -9.63 9.50
CA PRO A 133 10.65 -9.35 9.10
C PRO A 133 10.57 -8.45 7.86
N ILE A 134 9.53 -8.63 7.04
CA ILE A 134 9.27 -7.80 5.86
C ILE A 134 7.80 -7.39 5.81
N ASN A 135 7.54 -6.15 5.42
CA ASN A 135 6.19 -5.68 5.11
C ASN A 135 5.79 -6.12 3.71
N ILE A 136 4.60 -6.70 3.61
CA ILE A 136 4.01 -7.14 2.37
C ILE A 136 3.03 -6.08 1.89
N PHE A 137 3.21 -5.63 0.65
CA PHE A 137 2.33 -4.67 0.01
C PHE A 137 1.44 -5.38 -1.00
N ILE A 138 0.14 -5.17 -0.89
CA ILE A 138 -0.86 -5.79 -1.77
C ILE A 138 -1.35 -4.72 -2.75
N THR A 139 -1.39 -5.05 -4.04
CA THR A 139 -1.95 -4.18 -5.07
C THR A 139 -3.25 -4.79 -5.57
N ILE A 140 -4.32 -4.00 -5.52
CA ILE A 140 -5.67 -4.41 -5.88
C ILE A 140 -6.25 -3.41 -6.86
N THR A 141 -6.99 -3.90 -7.84
CA THR A 141 -7.66 -3.07 -8.85
C THR A 141 -9.08 -3.55 -9.06
N GLY A 142 -9.97 -2.63 -9.44
CA GLY A 142 -11.39 -2.92 -9.65
C GLY A 142 -12.14 -3.22 -8.35
N GLY A 143 -13.35 -3.77 -8.49
CA GLY A 143 -14.28 -4.05 -7.40
C GLY A 143 -14.88 -2.80 -6.75
N LEU A 144 -15.91 -3.01 -5.94
CA LEU A 144 -16.51 -1.98 -5.08
C LEU A 144 -16.05 -2.14 -3.62
N PRO A 145 -15.33 -1.17 -3.04
CA PRO A 145 -14.98 -1.19 -1.61
C PRO A 145 -16.22 -1.11 -0.69
N PRO A 146 -16.14 -1.56 0.58
CA PRO A 146 -14.96 -2.11 1.24
C PRO A 146 -14.63 -3.53 0.79
N ASN A 147 -13.35 -3.87 0.96
CA ASN A 147 -12.76 -5.17 0.65
C ASN A 147 -12.67 -6.01 1.92
N ASP A 148 -12.95 -7.30 1.81
CA ASP A 148 -12.87 -8.29 2.90
C ASP A 148 -11.76 -9.30 2.64
N TYR A 149 -10.64 -9.13 3.36
CA TYR A 149 -9.42 -9.90 3.17
C TYR A 149 -9.38 -11.17 4.01
N SER A 150 -8.88 -12.24 3.40
CA SER A 150 -8.44 -13.44 4.11
C SER A 150 -7.07 -13.90 3.62
N PHE A 151 -6.28 -14.44 4.54
CA PHE A 151 -4.92 -14.89 4.30
C PHE A 151 -4.82 -16.38 4.59
N GLY A 152 -4.16 -17.12 3.69
CA GLY A 152 -3.67 -18.45 3.97
C GLY A 152 -2.44 -18.39 4.87
N GLU A 153 -2.18 -19.47 5.61
CA GLU A 153 -0.99 -19.56 6.45
C GLU A 153 0.23 -19.97 5.61
N PRO A 154 1.36 -19.23 5.70
CA PRO A 154 2.62 -19.68 5.14
C PRO A 154 3.19 -20.88 5.91
N ALA A 155 4.10 -21.65 5.30
CA ALA A 155 4.60 -22.89 5.89
C ALA A 155 5.80 -22.67 6.84
N HIS A 156 6.50 -21.55 6.70
CA HIS A 156 7.80 -21.26 7.33
C HIS A 156 7.88 -19.84 7.87
N GLY A 157 6.75 -19.29 8.32
CA GLY A 157 6.69 -18.02 9.01
C GLY A 157 5.30 -17.70 9.55
N GLU A 158 5.16 -16.49 10.08
CA GLU A 158 3.92 -15.96 10.65
C GLU A 158 3.51 -14.67 9.93
N LEU A 159 2.21 -14.51 9.66
CA LEU A 159 1.63 -13.27 9.16
C LEU A 159 1.01 -12.49 10.32
N ILE A 160 1.45 -11.25 10.50
CA ILE A 160 0.88 -10.34 11.50
C ILE A 160 0.22 -9.18 10.76
N VAL A 161 -1.08 -9.01 10.97
CA VAL A 161 -1.86 -7.88 10.43
C VAL A 161 -2.08 -6.87 11.55
N THR A 162 -1.39 -5.74 11.47
CA THR A 162 -1.61 -4.58 12.34
C THR A 162 -2.04 -3.39 11.49
N GLU A 163 -1.19 -2.37 11.36
CA GLU A 163 -1.38 -1.30 10.38
C GLU A 163 -0.94 -1.76 8.97
N ASN A 164 0.04 -2.67 8.91
CA ASN A 164 0.51 -3.31 7.68
C ASN A 164 0.45 -4.83 7.85
N LEU A 165 0.46 -5.56 6.73
CA LEU A 165 0.73 -6.99 6.70
C LEU A 165 2.24 -7.21 6.80
N THR A 166 2.69 -7.85 7.87
CA THR A 166 4.10 -8.17 8.09
C THR A 166 4.28 -9.68 8.10
N TYR A 167 5.24 -10.17 7.31
CA TYR A 167 5.70 -11.55 7.36
C TYR A 167 6.94 -11.65 8.24
N ILE A 168 6.93 -12.58 9.20
CA ILE A 168 8.05 -12.91 10.07
C ILE A 168 8.49 -14.35 9.74
N PRO A 169 9.67 -14.55 9.13
CA PRO A 169 10.19 -15.89 8.89
C PRO A 169 10.40 -16.66 10.19
N ASP A 170 10.19 -17.97 10.17
CA ASP A 170 10.59 -18.87 11.25
C ASP A 170 12.10 -18.76 11.52
N ALA A 171 12.49 -18.88 12.79
CA ALA A 171 13.89 -18.89 13.17
C ALA A 171 14.63 -20.04 12.46
N GLY A 172 15.79 -19.76 11.86
CA GLY A 172 16.52 -20.76 11.08
C GLY A 172 16.08 -20.94 9.63
N PHE A 173 14.93 -20.38 9.22
CA PHE A 173 14.43 -20.60 7.87
C PHE A 173 15.17 -19.75 6.82
N SER A 174 15.45 -20.40 5.70
CA SER A 174 15.87 -19.76 4.45
C SER A 174 15.35 -20.59 3.29
N GLY A 175 14.93 -19.94 2.22
CA GLY A 175 14.27 -20.59 1.09
C GLY A 175 13.09 -19.80 0.59
N VAL A 176 12.19 -20.49 -0.10
CA VAL A 176 10.95 -19.92 -0.62
C VAL A 176 9.80 -20.34 0.28
N ASP A 177 8.98 -19.38 0.67
CA ASP A 177 7.69 -19.61 1.31
C ASP A 177 6.58 -18.93 0.51
N THR A 178 5.35 -19.40 0.65
CA THR A 178 4.20 -18.90 -0.10
C THR A 178 2.96 -18.87 0.76
N PHE A 179 2.11 -17.86 0.54
CA PHE A 179 0.75 -17.84 1.08
C PHE A 179 -0.21 -17.27 0.05
N THR A 180 -1.51 -17.55 0.22
CA THR A 180 -2.56 -16.98 -0.63
C THR A 180 -3.24 -15.82 0.05
N ILE A 181 -3.63 -14.80 -0.71
CA ILE A 181 -4.59 -13.80 -0.28
C ILE A 181 -5.88 -14.00 -1.08
N SER A 182 -7.03 -13.88 -0.41
CA SER A 182 -8.33 -13.75 -1.06
C SER A 182 -8.99 -12.45 -0.64
N ASP A 183 -9.67 -11.80 -1.57
CA ASP A 183 -10.45 -10.59 -1.32
C ASP A 183 -11.86 -10.77 -1.85
N THR A 184 -12.84 -10.22 -1.13
CA THR A 184 -14.24 -10.12 -1.54
C THR A 184 -14.68 -8.67 -1.46
N ASP A 185 -15.19 -8.13 -2.57
CA ASP A 185 -15.70 -6.76 -2.59
C ASP A 185 -17.14 -6.66 -2.04
N ALA A 186 -17.67 -5.44 -1.91
CA ALA A 186 -19.01 -5.20 -1.39
C ALA A 186 -20.15 -5.73 -2.28
N LEU A 187 -19.85 -6.10 -3.53
CA LEU A 187 -20.77 -6.73 -4.47
C LEU A 187 -20.65 -8.27 -4.47
N GLY A 188 -19.78 -8.83 -3.64
CA GLY A 188 -19.54 -10.26 -3.51
C GLY A 188 -18.68 -10.85 -4.63
N SER A 189 -17.96 -10.02 -5.39
CA SER A 189 -16.93 -10.50 -6.32
C SER A 189 -15.71 -10.93 -5.55
N THR A 190 -15.19 -12.12 -5.84
CA THR A 190 -14.05 -12.71 -5.13
C THR A 190 -12.86 -12.89 -6.05
N THR A 191 -11.65 -12.63 -5.56
CA THR A 191 -10.40 -12.92 -6.28
C THR A 191 -9.33 -13.45 -5.33
N THR A 192 -8.32 -14.13 -5.89
CA THR A 192 -7.25 -14.76 -5.12
C THR A 192 -5.90 -14.56 -5.80
N ALA A 193 -4.84 -14.35 -5.03
CA ALA A 193 -3.47 -14.27 -5.53
C ALA A 193 -2.50 -15.03 -4.61
N THR A 194 -1.36 -15.43 -5.17
CA THR A 194 -0.25 -16.09 -4.48
C THR A 194 0.87 -15.10 -4.22
N MET A 195 1.24 -14.99 -2.94
CA MET A 195 2.39 -14.19 -2.49
C MET A 195 3.56 -15.12 -2.25
N THR A 196 4.69 -14.85 -2.93
CA THR A 196 5.93 -15.63 -2.81
C THR A 196 6.98 -14.82 -2.05
N ILE A 197 7.61 -15.43 -1.05
CA ILE A 197 8.63 -14.79 -0.22
C ILE A 197 9.92 -15.58 -0.33
N HIS A 198 10.99 -14.91 -0.72
CA HIS A 198 12.35 -15.45 -0.73
C HIS A 198 13.10 -14.94 0.51
N VAL A 199 13.46 -15.86 1.40
CA VAL A 199 14.31 -15.60 2.56
C VAL A 199 15.73 -16.02 2.21
N SER A 200 16.64 -15.06 2.09
CA SER A 200 18.04 -15.32 1.71
C SER A 200 18.75 -16.18 2.74
N ALA A 201 19.52 -17.17 2.26
CA ALA A 201 20.35 -18.00 3.13
C ALA A 201 21.54 -17.20 3.68
N PRO A 202 21.90 -17.33 4.97
CA PRO A 202 23.00 -16.57 5.53
C PRO A 202 24.36 -17.10 5.07
N ILE A 203 25.31 -16.21 4.81
CA ILE A 203 26.68 -16.55 4.46
C ILE A 203 27.54 -16.51 5.74
N THR A 204 27.93 -17.67 6.25
CA THR A 204 28.82 -17.74 7.42
C THR A 204 30.28 -17.60 7.00
N VAL A 205 31.01 -16.67 7.63
CA VAL A 205 32.41 -16.37 7.29
C VAL A 205 33.33 -16.51 8.51
N GLY A 206 34.48 -17.16 8.32
CA GLY A 206 35.45 -17.44 9.38
C GLY A 206 36.79 -16.72 9.24
N SER A 207 37.02 -16.00 8.15
CA SER A 207 38.27 -15.27 7.87
C SER A 207 38.02 -13.97 7.12
N VAL A 208 39.04 -13.11 7.04
CA VAL A 208 38.99 -11.89 6.21
C VAL A 208 38.78 -12.22 4.74
N SER A 209 39.41 -13.28 4.22
CA SER A 209 39.23 -13.68 2.82
C SER A 209 37.79 -14.14 2.54
N SER A 210 37.19 -14.92 3.44
CA SER A 210 35.79 -15.32 3.29
C SER A 210 34.82 -14.14 3.46
N LEU A 211 35.13 -13.17 4.33
CA LEU A 211 34.33 -11.95 4.48
C LEU A 211 34.35 -11.10 3.19
N ILE A 212 35.53 -10.93 2.58
CA ILE A 212 35.65 -10.23 1.30
C ILE A 212 34.85 -10.96 0.22
N ALA A 213 34.96 -12.28 0.14
CA ALA A 213 34.19 -13.09 -0.82
C ALA A 213 32.68 -12.93 -0.61
N ALA A 214 32.21 -13.02 0.64
CA ALA A 214 30.79 -12.88 0.97
C ALA A 214 30.23 -11.50 0.61
N ILE A 215 30.97 -10.42 0.88
CA ILE A 215 30.54 -9.07 0.50
C ILE A 215 30.46 -8.96 -1.04
N ASN A 216 31.41 -9.52 -1.78
CA ASN A 216 31.35 -9.52 -3.25
C ASN A 216 30.18 -10.33 -3.79
N THR A 217 29.88 -11.49 -3.19
CA THR A 217 28.69 -12.29 -3.54
C THR A 217 27.42 -11.50 -3.29
N ALA A 218 27.27 -10.91 -2.10
CA ALA A 218 26.10 -10.10 -1.76
C ALA A 218 25.92 -8.90 -2.70
N ASN A 219 27.01 -8.21 -3.04
CA ASN A 219 26.97 -7.12 -4.02
C ASN A 219 26.61 -7.53 -5.45
N ALA A 220 26.77 -8.81 -5.80
CA ALA A 220 26.36 -9.33 -7.10
C ALA A 220 24.88 -9.74 -7.13
N ASN A 221 24.24 -9.87 -5.96
CA ASN A 221 22.84 -10.23 -5.85
C ASN A 221 21.93 -8.99 -6.00
N THR A 222 20.70 -9.23 -6.44
CA THR A 222 19.65 -8.21 -6.59
C THR A 222 18.69 -8.18 -5.39
N TYR A 223 18.95 -9.02 -4.39
CA TYR A 223 18.15 -9.20 -3.20
C TYR A 223 19.03 -9.05 -1.95
N PRO A 224 18.45 -8.79 -0.76
CA PRO A 224 19.21 -8.59 0.46
C PRO A 224 19.97 -9.84 0.90
N ASP A 225 21.17 -9.66 1.46
CA ASP A 225 21.98 -10.75 2.01
C ASP A 225 22.41 -10.52 3.46
N THR A 226 22.48 -11.63 4.21
CA THR A 226 22.98 -11.65 5.58
C THR A 226 24.31 -12.39 5.68
N ILE A 227 25.34 -11.72 6.17
CA ILE A 227 26.66 -12.27 6.45
C ILE A 227 26.78 -12.49 7.96
N ILE A 228 27.12 -13.71 8.38
CA ILE A 228 27.30 -14.06 9.80
C ILE A 228 28.79 -14.26 10.08
N LEU A 229 29.35 -13.44 10.97
CA LEU A 229 30.73 -13.58 11.43
C LEU A 229 30.81 -14.69 12.48
N THR A 230 31.74 -15.62 12.30
CA THR A 230 32.18 -16.50 13.39
C THR A 230 32.91 -15.66 14.44
N PRO A 231 32.56 -15.74 15.75
CA PRO A 231 33.13 -14.87 16.79
C PRO A 231 34.67 -14.88 16.81
N ARG A 232 35.31 -13.80 16.34
CA ARG A 232 36.77 -13.62 16.36
C ARG A 232 37.20 -12.20 16.02
N THR A 233 38.52 -11.98 16.01
CA THR A 233 39.14 -10.80 15.40
C THR A 233 39.47 -11.06 13.92
N TYR A 234 38.90 -10.23 13.04
CA TYR A 234 39.16 -10.13 11.62
C TYR A 234 40.17 -9.00 11.38
N SER A 235 41.46 -9.35 11.34
CA SER A 235 42.55 -8.39 11.19
C SER A 235 42.89 -8.18 9.71
N LEU A 236 42.61 -6.99 9.18
CA LEU A 236 42.94 -6.62 7.81
C LEU A 236 44.41 -6.20 7.73
N THR A 237 45.25 -7.08 7.19
CA THR A 237 46.72 -6.89 7.15
C THR A 237 47.22 -6.34 5.82
N THR A 238 46.41 -6.45 4.75
CA THR A 238 46.78 -6.00 3.40
C THR A 238 46.20 -4.61 3.14
N ALA A 239 47.04 -3.68 2.68
CA ALA A 239 46.59 -2.36 2.27
C ALA A 239 45.75 -2.46 0.99
N PRO A 240 44.63 -1.72 0.87
CA PRO A 240 43.84 -1.71 -0.34
C PRO A 240 44.61 -1.01 -1.46
N ALA A 241 44.61 -1.61 -2.66
CA ALA A 241 45.41 -1.11 -3.77
C ALA A 241 45.05 0.32 -4.20
N ASN A 242 43.75 0.68 -4.23
CA ASN A 242 43.29 1.94 -4.87
C ASN A 242 42.11 2.65 -4.17
N SER A 243 41.57 2.14 -3.06
CA SER A 243 40.24 2.57 -2.56
C SER A 243 40.22 3.23 -1.17
N ALA A 244 41.37 3.30 -0.48
CA ALA A 244 41.48 3.69 0.94
C ALA A 244 40.49 2.97 1.88
N THR A 245 39.92 1.83 1.44
CA THR A 245 38.88 1.05 2.11
C THR A 245 39.29 -0.42 2.09
N GLY A 246 39.34 -1.06 3.25
CA GLY A 246 39.89 -2.40 3.41
C GLY A 246 38.97 -3.53 2.95
N LEU A 247 37.65 -3.32 2.96
CA LEU A 247 36.65 -4.26 2.44
C LEU A 247 36.06 -3.77 1.11
N PRO A 248 35.42 -4.65 0.32
CA PRO A 248 34.71 -4.23 -0.88
C PRO A 248 33.66 -3.15 -0.56
N PHE A 249 33.38 -2.29 -1.54
CA PHE A 249 32.34 -1.27 -1.38
C PHE A 249 30.98 -1.92 -1.27
N ILE A 250 30.11 -1.37 -0.43
CA ILE A 250 28.73 -1.83 -0.30
C ILE A 250 27.89 -1.14 -1.38
N THR A 251 27.35 -1.92 -2.31
CA THR A 251 26.53 -1.44 -3.44
C THR A 251 25.13 -2.03 -3.45
N SER A 252 24.84 -2.97 -2.56
CA SER A 252 23.57 -3.67 -2.37
C SER A 252 23.11 -3.54 -0.91
N GLU A 253 22.01 -4.20 -0.55
CA GLU A 253 21.58 -4.34 0.83
C GLU A 253 22.28 -5.52 1.52
N ILE A 254 23.11 -5.22 2.52
CA ILE A 254 23.90 -6.20 3.25
C ILE A 254 23.72 -6.00 4.75
N ALA A 255 23.30 -7.06 5.44
CA ALA A 255 23.36 -7.16 6.89
C ALA A 255 24.61 -7.97 7.30
N ILE A 256 25.43 -7.45 8.22
CA ILE A 256 26.58 -8.17 8.79
C ILE A 256 26.33 -8.36 10.28
N ARG A 257 26.02 -9.60 10.67
CA ARG A 257 25.86 -10.05 12.06
C ARG A 257 27.20 -10.44 12.64
N GLY A 258 27.64 -9.64 13.60
CA GLY A 258 28.96 -9.67 14.17
C GLY A 258 29.25 -10.75 15.17
N ASN A 259 28.24 -11.20 15.92
CA ASN A 259 28.37 -12.16 17.02
C ASN A 259 29.53 -11.81 18.00
N GLY A 260 29.70 -10.54 18.34
CA GLY A 260 30.77 -10.04 19.21
C GLY A 260 32.15 -9.93 18.54
N SER A 261 32.25 -10.17 17.23
CA SER A 261 33.51 -10.11 16.49
C SER A 261 34.10 -8.70 16.44
N THR A 262 35.41 -8.63 16.21
CA THR A 262 36.11 -7.36 15.95
C THR A 262 36.68 -7.34 14.55
N ILE A 263 36.37 -6.32 13.75
CA ILE A 263 37.07 -6.02 12.50
C ILE A 263 38.10 -4.93 12.81
N THR A 264 39.37 -5.21 12.55
CA THR A 264 40.48 -4.32 12.93
C THR A 264 41.48 -4.10 11.80
N ARG A 265 42.14 -2.94 11.82
CA ARG A 265 43.24 -2.62 10.90
C ARG A 265 44.55 -3.20 11.44
N GLY A 266 44.97 -4.33 10.87
CA GLY A 266 46.17 -5.08 11.28
C GLY A 266 47.48 -4.61 10.65
N THR A 267 47.57 -3.37 10.20
CA THR A 267 48.73 -2.83 9.47
C THR A 267 48.94 -1.35 9.77
N THR A 268 50.09 -0.80 9.39
CA THR A 268 50.40 0.63 9.50
C THR A 268 49.81 1.45 8.35
N SER A 269 49.50 0.81 7.21
CA SER A 269 48.81 1.45 6.09
C SER A 269 47.43 1.95 6.50
N ARG A 270 47.09 3.19 6.13
CA ARG A 270 45.84 3.85 6.52
C ARG A 270 44.72 3.45 5.57
N PHE A 271 43.62 2.94 6.12
CA PHE A 271 42.35 2.75 5.41
C PHE A 271 41.19 2.67 6.41
N ARG A 272 39.99 2.97 5.93
CA ARG A 272 38.72 2.69 6.62
C ARG A 272 38.26 1.26 6.34
N PHE A 273 37.28 0.75 7.07
CA PHE A 273 36.75 -0.60 6.84
C PHE A 273 35.74 -0.63 5.71
N PHE A 274 34.70 0.19 5.83
CA PHE A 274 33.57 0.19 4.92
C PHE A 274 33.46 1.48 4.13
N ARG A 275 33.03 1.34 2.90
CA ARG A 275 32.48 2.42 2.10
C ARG A 275 31.12 1.99 1.59
N VAL A 276 30.09 2.76 1.89
CA VAL A 276 28.73 2.52 1.43
C VAL A 276 28.42 3.49 0.31
N MET A 277 28.10 2.96 -0.86
CA MET A 277 27.78 3.74 -2.06
C MET A 277 26.34 4.26 -1.99
N ALA A 278 25.94 5.15 -2.90
CA ALA A 278 24.61 5.77 -2.87
C ALA A 278 23.44 4.77 -2.89
N ALA A 279 23.59 3.66 -3.62
CA ALA A 279 22.61 2.57 -3.66
C ALA A 279 22.84 1.50 -2.56
N GLY A 280 23.95 1.59 -1.82
CA GLY A 280 24.30 0.62 -0.79
C GLY A 280 23.52 0.85 0.50
N GLN A 281 23.12 -0.25 1.13
CA GLN A 281 22.52 -0.26 2.45
C GLN A 281 23.29 -1.24 3.33
N LEU A 282 23.84 -0.76 4.44
CA LEU A 282 24.65 -1.58 5.34
C LEU A 282 24.04 -1.59 6.74
N THR A 283 23.64 -2.77 7.20
CA THR A 283 23.31 -3.01 8.61
C THR A 283 24.48 -3.73 9.27
N LEU A 284 25.01 -3.19 10.36
CA LEU A 284 26.03 -3.84 11.19
C LEU A 284 25.43 -4.15 12.55
N GLU A 285 25.58 -5.39 13.01
CA GLU A 285 25.00 -5.84 14.28
C GLU A 285 26.07 -6.46 15.18
N ASN A 286 26.11 -6.08 16.45
CA ASN A 286 26.91 -6.75 17.49
C ASN A 286 28.38 -7.03 17.09
N LEU A 287 29.12 -6.00 16.67
CA LEU A 287 30.56 -6.09 16.37
C LEU A 287 31.32 -4.83 16.79
N THR A 288 32.63 -4.96 16.84
CA THR A 288 33.55 -3.83 17.04
C THR A 288 34.29 -3.50 15.75
N LEU A 289 34.32 -2.23 15.36
CA LEU A 289 35.23 -1.70 14.34
C LEU A 289 36.36 -0.94 15.03
N SER A 290 37.61 -1.41 14.89
CA SER A 290 38.75 -0.90 15.64
C SER A 290 39.93 -0.46 14.77
N GLY A 291 40.37 0.78 14.93
CA GLY A 291 41.66 1.23 14.39
C GLY A 291 41.62 1.70 12.93
N GLY A 292 40.43 1.91 12.34
CA GLY A 292 40.27 2.42 10.98
C GLY A 292 40.83 3.83 10.85
N VAL A 293 41.51 4.14 9.75
CA VAL A 293 42.11 5.46 9.53
C VAL A 293 41.83 5.95 8.12
N ALA A 294 41.11 7.07 8.00
CA ALA A 294 40.98 7.81 6.76
C ALA A 294 41.85 9.08 6.82
N LYS A 295 42.59 9.37 5.75
CA LYS A 295 43.28 10.66 5.61
C LYS A 295 43.01 11.28 4.24
N GLY A 296 42.59 12.55 4.22
CA GLY A 296 42.43 13.32 3.01
C GLY A 296 43.75 13.59 2.30
N GLY A 297 43.71 13.79 0.97
CA GLY A 297 44.90 14.06 0.17
C GLY A 297 45.61 15.33 0.63
N ASN A 298 46.94 15.30 0.72
CA ASN A 298 47.72 16.51 0.98
C ASN A 298 47.78 17.36 -0.31
N SER A 299 47.76 18.68 -0.18
CA SER A 299 47.95 19.59 -1.32
C SER A 299 49.21 20.46 -1.17
N ARG A 300 49.95 20.61 -2.28
CA ARG A 300 51.06 21.57 -2.38
C ARG A 300 50.60 22.99 -2.74
N SER A 301 49.40 23.12 -3.32
CA SER A 301 48.79 24.38 -3.74
C SER A 301 47.29 24.29 -3.44
N GLY A 302 46.83 24.98 -2.39
CA GLY A 302 45.46 24.90 -1.87
C GLY A 302 45.33 24.14 -0.54
N GLY A 303 44.09 24.04 -0.05
CA GLY A 303 43.78 23.36 1.21
C GLY A 303 43.92 21.84 1.13
N GLY A 304 44.08 21.18 2.28
CA GLY A 304 44.10 19.72 2.36
C GLY A 304 42.73 19.10 2.05
N GLY A 305 42.71 17.89 1.50
CA GLY A 305 41.49 17.15 1.20
C GLY A 305 40.75 16.66 2.45
N LEU A 306 39.48 16.30 2.30
CA LEU A 306 38.62 15.77 3.37
C LEU A 306 39.01 14.35 3.79
N GLY A 307 39.07 14.11 5.09
CA GLY A 307 39.37 12.83 5.74
C GLY A 307 38.17 11.93 6.03
N ALA A 308 37.11 11.97 5.23
CA ALA A 308 35.81 11.44 5.62
C ALA A 308 35.82 9.96 6.04
N GLY A 309 35.31 9.71 7.26
CA GLY A 309 34.93 8.38 7.74
C GLY A 309 36.10 7.49 8.16
N GLY A 310 36.53 7.58 9.42
CA GLY A 310 37.63 6.77 9.97
C GLY A 310 37.38 5.26 9.89
N ALA A 311 36.18 4.82 10.28
CA ALA A 311 35.74 3.42 10.16
C ALA A 311 34.89 3.18 8.91
N ILE A 312 33.92 4.07 8.68
CA ILE A 312 32.88 3.93 7.66
C ILE A 312 32.77 5.27 6.93
N PHE A 313 32.82 5.23 5.60
CA PHE A 313 32.41 6.36 4.76
C PHE A 313 31.06 6.04 4.11
N ASN A 314 30.01 6.76 4.50
CA ASN A 314 28.66 6.50 4.05
C ASN A 314 28.19 7.52 3.00
N GLN A 315 27.69 7.03 1.87
CA GLN A 315 26.97 7.81 0.85
C GLN A 315 25.56 7.24 0.58
N GLY A 316 25.19 6.12 1.21
CA GLY A 316 23.87 5.49 1.16
C GLY A 316 23.29 5.39 2.56
N SER A 317 22.81 4.20 2.95
CA SER A 317 22.24 3.97 4.28
C SER A 317 23.15 3.11 5.16
N VAL A 318 23.27 3.48 6.44
CA VAL A 318 23.99 2.70 7.46
C VAL A 318 23.12 2.60 8.71
N ASN A 319 22.87 1.38 9.17
CA ASN A 319 22.26 1.10 10.46
C ASN A 319 23.26 0.37 11.37
N LEU A 320 23.42 0.83 12.61
CA LEU A 320 24.38 0.28 13.57
C LEU A 320 23.62 -0.19 14.82
N ILE A 321 23.57 -1.49 15.05
CA ILE A 321 22.85 -2.11 16.16
C ILE A 321 23.86 -2.79 17.09
N GLY A 322 24.09 -2.24 18.29
CA GLY A 322 25.06 -2.80 19.23
C GLY A 322 26.50 -2.81 18.69
N VAL A 323 26.87 -1.84 17.84
CA VAL A 323 28.21 -1.72 17.25
C VAL A 323 29.09 -0.81 18.08
N THR A 324 30.32 -1.25 18.38
CA THR A 324 31.35 -0.42 19.03
C THR A 324 32.32 0.12 17.98
N LEU A 325 32.53 1.44 17.96
CA LEU A 325 33.54 2.08 17.12
C LEU A 325 34.67 2.59 18.02
N THR A 326 35.86 1.98 17.98
CA THR A 326 37.01 2.37 18.80
C THR A 326 38.24 2.69 17.96
N ASP A 327 39.04 3.66 18.39
CA ASP A 327 40.33 4.00 17.77
C ASP A 327 40.26 4.34 16.27
N ASN A 328 39.10 4.79 15.80
CA ASN A 328 38.88 5.15 14.41
C ASN A 328 39.19 6.64 14.20
N LEU A 329 40.01 6.95 13.20
CA LEU A 329 40.54 8.30 13.00
C LEU A 329 40.23 8.83 11.61
N ALA A 330 39.61 10.00 11.56
CA ALA A 330 39.34 10.76 10.35
C ALA A 330 40.27 11.98 10.32
N LEU A 331 41.20 12.03 9.36
CA LEU A 331 42.25 13.04 9.28
C LEU A 331 42.11 13.89 8.02
N GLY A 332 42.09 15.20 8.20
CA GLY A 332 42.30 16.13 7.11
C GLY A 332 43.62 15.94 6.38
N GLY A 333 43.62 16.30 5.10
CA GLY A 333 44.85 16.52 4.34
C GLY A 333 45.64 17.70 4.88
N SER A 334 46.96 17.68 4.66
CA SER A 334 47.84 18.81 4.98
C SER A 334 47.97 19.76 3.78
N SER A 335 48.20 21.05 4.02
CA SER A 335 48.53 22.05 3.00
C SER A 335 50.04 22.42 3.03
N GLY A 336 50.56 22.91 1.91
CA GLY A 336 51.76 23.76 1.83
C GLY A 336 53.09 23.17 2.29
N VAL A 337 53.86 22.59 1.37
CA VAL A 337 55.35 22.59 1.46
C VAL A 337 55.84 23.68 0.51
N GLY A 338 55.73 24.95 0.92
CA GLY A 338 56.15 26.08 0.08
C GLY A 338 55.62 27.42 0.62
N THR A 339 56.56 28.31 0.91
CA THR A 339 56.44 29.65 1.46
C THR A 339 55.29 30.48 0.89
N THR A 340 54.57 31.19 1.78
CA THR A 340 53.56 32.25 1.55
C THR A 340 52.19 31.81 1.00
N ASN A 341 51.30 31.38 1.90
CA ASN A 341 49.90 31.83 2.07
C ASN A 341 49.07 30.79 2.85
N SER A 342 48.21 31.28 3.73
CA SER A 342 47.35 30.53 4.66
C SER A 342 46.39 29.56 3.98
N ALA A 343 46.87 28.40 3.55
CA ALA A 343 46.02 27.31 3.11
C ALA A 343 45.59 26.48 4.34
N GLY A 344 44.29 26.44 4.63
CA GLY A 344 43.75 25.64 5.74
C GLY A 344 43.96 24.13 5.55
N GLY A 345 44.17 23.41 6.65
CA GLY A 345 44.14 21.95 6.64
C GLY A 345 42.78 21.42 6.19
N GLY A 346 42.74 20.20 5.66
CA GLY A 346 41.49 19.53 5.36
C GLY A 346 40.69 19.23 6.61
N ILE A 347 39.37 19.11 6.48
CA ILE A 347 38.50 18.64 7.56
C ILE A 347 38.68 17.12 7.71
N GLY A 348 38.65 16.62 8.94
CA GLY A 348 38.66 15.19 9.28
C GLY A 348 37.25 14.70 9.51
#